data_AF-A0A0N5CQ80-F1
#
_entry.id   AF-A0A0N5CQ80-F1
#
_cell.length_a   1.000
_cell.length_b   1.000
_cell.length_c   1.000
_cell.angle_alpha   90.00
_cell.angle_beta   90.00
_cell.angle_gamma   90.00
#
_symmetry.space_group_name_H-M   'P 1'
#
loop_
_entity.id
_entity.type
_entity.pdbx_description
1 polymer ?
#
loop_
_entity_poly.entity_id
_entity_poly.type
_entity_poly.pdbx_seq_one_letter_code
_entity_poly.pdbx_strand_id
1 'polypeptide(L)'
;MQKYKRSTSDHPSHNVRDPVREQAQINYRAVVHELNEKFKGFKEGCYPRPKGCLCVVGKDHNGREVTERRFEDRDCKCELGERGNGCHIKGA
;
A
#
# COMPACT_ATOMS: atom_id res chain seq x y z
N MET A 1 45.59 10.84 -39.39
CA MET A 1 44.37 11.34 -38.71
C MET A 1 43.20 10.38 -39.00
N GLN A 2 43.05 9.30 -38.25
CA GLN A 2 41.94 8.34 -38.42
C GLN A 2 40.75 8.77 -37.56
N LYS A 3 39.66 9.19 -38.20
CA LYS A 3 38.41 9.56 -37.54
C LYS A 3 37.64 8.28 -37.21
N TYR A 4 37.70 7.84 -35.96
CA TYR A 4 36.87 6.75 -35.44
C TYR A 4 35.39 7.17 -35.51
N LYS A 5 34.65 6.61 -36.47
CA LYS A 5 33.19 6.70 -36.53
C LYS A 5 32.62 5.87 -35.40
N ARG A 6 32.13 6.52 -34.34
CA ARG A 6 31.42 5.85 -33.23
C ARG A 6 30.07 5.40 -33.77
N SER A 7 29.91 4.08 -33.94
CA SER A 7 28.70 3.43 -34.44
C SER A 7 27.52 3.78 -33.53
N THR A 8 26.43 4.30 -34.11
CA THR A 8 25.17 4.66 -33.43
C THR A 8 24.30 3.44 -33.11
N SER A 9 24.91 2.28 -32.90
CA SER A 9 24.23 0.99 -32.72
C SER A 9 24.19 0.50 -31.27
N ASP A 10 24.56 1.34 -30.30
CA ASP A 10 24.58 1.01 -28.87
C ASP A 10 23.41 1.66 -28.11
N HIS A 11 22.23 1.63 -28.71
CA HIS A 11 21.00 1.83 -27.95
C HIS A 11 20.52 0.46 -27.48
N PRO A 12 20.50 0.17 -26.17
CA PRO A 12 20.00 -1.09 -25.67
C PRO A 12 18.56 -1.25 -26.17
N SER A 13 18.29 -2.36 -26.85
CA SER A 13 16.96 -2.71 -27.31
C SER A 13 15.98 -2.53 -26.14
N HIS A 14 14.94 -1.71 -26.33
CA HIS A 14 13.88 -1.50 -25.35
C HIS A 14 13.12 -2.79 -24.96
N ASN A 15 13.46 -3.93 -25.58
CA ASN A 15 12.88 -5.25 -25.36
C ASN A 15 13.87 -6.28 -24.80
N VAL A 16 14.94 -5.88 -24.09
CA VAL A 16 15.71 -6.83 -23.30
C VAL A 16 14.91 -7.15 -22.04
N ARG A 17 14.22 -8.30 -22.06
CA ARG A 17 13.62 -8.88 -20.86
C ARG A 17 14.72 -9.10 -19.84
N ASP A 18 14.78 -8.22 -18.86
CA ASP A 18 15.68 -8.36 -17.72
C ASP A 18 15.00 -9.31 -16.72
N PRO A 19 15.50 -10.54 -16.54
CA PRO A 19 14.91 -11.51 -15.62
C PRO A 19 14.86 -10.98 -14.18
N VAL A 20 15.77 -10.08 -13.80
CA VAL A 20 15.76 -9.42 -12.48
C VAL A 20 14.58 -8.47 -12.38
N ARG A 21 14.29 -7.71 -13.45
CA ARG A 21 13.15 -6.80 -13.50
C ARG A 21 11.82 -7.55 -13.49
N GLU A 22 11.69 -8.64 -14.24
CA GLU A 22 10.49 -9.48 -14.23
C GLU A 22 10.25 -10.08 -12.83
N GLN A 23 11.28 -10.61 -12.19
CA GLN A 23 11.18 -11.15 -10.83
C GLN A 23 10.82 -10.05 -9.81
N ALA A 24 11.39 -8.85 -9.93
CA ALA A 24 11.06 -7.72 -9.06
C ALA A 24 9.59 -7.31 -9.18
N GLN A 25 9.02 -7.32 -10.40
CA GLN A 25 7.59 -7.06 -10.61
C GLN A 25 6.71 -8.14 -9.98
N ILE A 26 7.13 -9.41 -10.05
CA ILE A 26 6.43 -10.55 -9.44
C ILE A 26 6.44 -10.44 -7.90
N ASN A 27 7.57 -10.05 -7.32
CA ASN A 27 7.67 -9.87 -5.87
C ASN A 27 6.84 -8.66 -5.41
N TYR A 28 6.91 -7.56 -6.16
CA TYR A 28 6.14 -6.36 -5.87
C TYR A 28 4.62 -6.63 -5.87
N ARG A 29 4.09 -7.31 -6.90
CA ARG A 29 2.65 -7.66 -6.93
C ARG A 29 2.23 -8.53 -5.74
N ALA A 30 3.11 -9.42 -5.27
CA ALA A 30 2.82 -10.29 -4.13
C ALA A 30 2.70 -9.48 -2.83
N VAL A 31 3.62 -8.54 -2.60
CA VAL A 31 3.58 -7.63 -1.45
C VAL A 31 2.34 -6.72 -1.51
N VAL A 32 2.01 -6.18 -2.68
CA VAL A 32 0.81 -5.34 -2.86
C VAL A 32 -0.45 -6.14 -2.55
N HIS A 33 -0.54 -7.39 -3.03
CA HIS A 33 -1.67 -8.26 -2.73
C HIS A 33 -1.78 -8.54 -1.21
N GLU A 34 -0.67 -8.87 -0.55
CA GLU A 34 -0.65 -9.09 0.89
C GLU A 34 -1.10 -7.85 1.68
N LEU A 35 -0.64 -6.66 1.29
CA LEU A 35 -1.05 -5.41 1.90
C LEU A 35 -2.55 -5.16 1.67
N ASN A 36 -3.04 -5.32 0.44
CA ASN A 36 -4.46 -5.12 0.15
C ASN A 36 -5.34 -6.03 1.02
N GLU A 37 -4.99 -7.31 1.15
CA GLU A 37 -5.76 -8.25 1.98
C GLU A 37 -5.67 -7.90 3.48
N LYS A 38 -4.51 -7.45 3.99
CA LYS A 38 -4.36 -7.05 5.40
C LYS A 38 -5.16 -5.79 5.76
N PHE A 39 -5.25 -4.83 4.84
CA PHE A 39 -5.94 -3.56 5.05
C PHE A 39 -7.40 -3.57 4.59
N LYS A 40 -7.84 -4.63 3.92
CA LYS A 40 -9.20 -4.76 3.41
C LYS A 40 -10.23 -4.60 4.51
N GLY A 41 -11.16 -3.67 4.30
CA GLY A 41 -12.27 -3.41 5.20
C GLY A 41 -11.91 -2.71 6.50
N PHE A 42 -10.66 -2.29 6.72
CA PHE A 42 -10.32 -1.45 7.88
C PHE A 42 -11.01 -0.08 7.80
N LYS A 43 -11.43 0.46 8.94
CA LYS A 43 -11.96 1.83 9.03
C LYS A 43 -10.85 2.81 8.65
N GLU A 44 -11.22 3.93 8.04
CA GLU A 44 -10.27 5.00 7.74
C GLU A 44 -9.56 5.45 9.03
N GLY A 45 -8.23 5.57 8.96
CA GLY A 45 -7.41 5.90 10.11
C GLY A 45 -7.15 4.74 11.08
N CYS A 46 -7.63 3.51 10.80
CA CYS A 46 -7.29 2.30 11.54
C CYS A 46 -6.19 1.49 10.82
N TYR A 47 -5.17 1.11 11.57
CA TYR A 47 -3.97 0.40 11.09
C TYR A 47 -3.86 -0.99 11.74
N PRO A 48 -3.64 -2.06 10.96
CA PRO A 48 -3.53 -3.43 11.46
C PRO A 48 -2.31 -3.61 12.38
N ARG A 49 -2.49 -4.33 13.49
CA ARG A 49 -1.42 -4.80 14.36
C ARG A 49 -1.48 -6.33 14.52
N PRO A 50 -0.43 -6.98 15.03
CA PRO A 50 -0.48 -8.41 15.36
C PRO A 50 -1.60 -8.78 16.34
N LYS A 51 -2.01 -7.85 17.20
CA LYS A 51 -3.18 -7.96 18.08
C LYS A 51 -4.05 -6.72 17.91
N GLY A 52 -5.18 -6.88 17.22
CA GLY A 52 -6.15 -5.81 16.92
C GLY A 52 -5.59 -4.73 16.01
N CYS A 53 -5.92 -3.47 16.30
CA CYS A 53 -5.54 -2.32 15.47
C CYS A 53 -5.21 -1.08 16.30
N LEU A 54 -4.65 -0.08 15.62
CA LEU A 54 -4.44 1.26 16.13
C LEU A 54 -5.25 2.23 15.28
N CYS A 55 -6.15 2.99 15.89
CA CYS A 55 -7.04 3.90 15.16
C CYS A 55 -6.85 5.33 15.60
N VAL A 56 -6.77 6.25 14.64
CA VAL A 56 -6.78 7.69 14.89
C VAL A 56 -8.21 8.09 15.27
N VAL A 57 -8.40 8.64 16.47
CA VAL A 57 -9.72 9.06 16.99
C VAL A 57 -9.94 10.56 16.92
N GLY A 58 -8.90 11.33 16.63
CA GLY A 58 -8.98 12.78 16.52
C GLY A 58 -7.60 13.42 16.54
N LYS A 59 -7.58 14.74 16.74
CA LYS A 59 -6.35 15.51 16.94
C LYS A 59 -6.39 16.24 18.29
N ASP A 60 -5.24 16.34 18.94
CA ASP A 60 -5.10 17.12 20.16
C ASP A 60 -5.10 18.64 19.87
N HIS A 61 -5.05 19.45 20.94
CA HIS A 61 -4.99 20.92 20.85
C HIS A 61 -3.77 21.45 20.07
N ASN A 62 -2.73 20.63 19.91
CA ASN A 62 -1.51 20.94 19.16
C ASN A 62 -1.53 20.35 17.74
N GLY A 63 -2.65 19.74 17.31
CA GLY A 63 -2.82 19.14 16.01
C GLY A 63 -2.19 17.76 15.83
N ARG A 64 -1.68 17.12 16.90
CA ARG A 64 -1.14 15.76 16.85
C ARG A 64 -2.26 14.74 16.86
N GLU A 65 -2.09 13.68 16.08
CA GLU A 65 -3.07 12.60 16.03
C GLU A 65 -3.15 11.85 17.36
N VAL A 66 -4.35 11.81 17.91
CA VAL A 66 -4.67 11.00 19.08
C VAL A 66 -5.06 9.62 18.58
N THR A 67 -4.34 8.60 19.04
CA THR A 67 -4.55 7.21 18.62
C THR A 67 -5.05 6.36 19.77
N GLU A 68 -5.91 5.40 19.44
CA GLU A 68 -6.50 4.45 20.37
C GLU A 68 -6.23 3.02 19.91
N ARG A 69 -5.90 2.13 20.84
CA ARG A 69 -5.68 0.71 20.55
C ARG A 69 -6.99 -0.05 20.70
N ARG A 70 -7.36 -0.79 19.68
CA ARG A 70 -8.51 -1.70 19.71
C ARG A 70 -8.04 -3.13 19.55
N PHE A 71 -8.73 -4.06 20.19
CA PHE A 71 -8.30 -5.47 20.23
C PHE A 71 -9.20 -6.39 19.41
N GLU A 72 -10.42 -5.95 19.10
CA GLU A 72 -11.41 -6.76 18.39
C GLU A 72 -11.54 -6.30 16.93
N ASP A 73 -11.70 -7.27 16.02
CA ASP A 73 -11.78 -7.01 14.59
C ASP A 73 -12.96 -6.11 14.20
N ARG A 74 -14.09 -6.21 14.92
CA ARG A 74 -15.29 -5.36 14.70
C ARG A 74 -15.02 -3.88 14.95
N ASP A 75 -14.08 -3.57 15.83
CA ASP A 75 -13.74 -2.17 16.13
C ASP A 75 -12.73 -1.60 15.13
N CYS A 76 -12.06 -2.50 14.39
CA CYS A 76 -11.04 -2.20 13.40
C CYS A 76 -11.58 -2.12 11.97
N LYS A 77 -12.64 -2.89 11.67
CA LYS A 77 -13.20 -3.06 10.33
C LYS A 77 -14.61 -2.50 10.23
N CYS A 78 -14.98 -2.04 9.03
CA CYS A 78 -16.34 -1.66 8.71
C CYS A 78 -17.20 -2.89 8.46
N GLU A 79 -18.41 -2.90 8.99
CA GLU A 79 -19.40 -3.92 8.62
C GLU A 79 -20.06 -3.59 7.28
N LEU A 80 -20.62 -4.62 6.64
CA LEU A 80 -21.29 -4.51 5.35
C LEU A 80 -22.51 -3.59 5.45
N GLY A 81 -22.40 -2.38 4.88
CA GLY A 81 -23.47 -1.39 4.87
C GLY A 81 -23.39 -0.34 5.98
N GLU A 82 -22.37 -0.38 6.84
CA GLU A 82 -22.10 0.69 7.81
C GLU A 82 -21.74 1.99 7.09
N ARG A 83 -22.43 3.08 7.48
CA ARG A 83 -22.13 4.44 7.04
C ARG A 83 -21.84 5.28 8.27
N GLY A 84 -20.58 5.65 8.47
CA GLY A 84 -20.16 6.48 9.61
C GLY A 84 -18.73 6.21 10.09
N ASN A 85 -18.16 7.16 10.85
CA ASN A 85 -16.85 7.11 11.52
C ASN A 85 -15.73 6.35 10.79
N GLY A 86 -15.39 6.81 9.58
CA GLY A 86 -14.29 6.24 8.78
C GLY A 86 -14.69 5.08 7.86
N CYS A 87 -15.97 4.71 7.82
CA CYS A 87 -16.50 3.75 6.86
C CYS A 87 -17.17 4.47 5.69
N HIS A 88 -16.50 4.46 4.53
CA HIS A 88 -17.01 5.06 3.29
C HIS A 88 -17.83 4.05 2.48
N ILE A 89 -18.75 4.56 1.65
CA ILE A 89 -19.78 3.85 0.88
C ILE A 89 -19.23 2.71 -0.02
N LYS A 90 -17.93 2.68 -0.29
CA LYS A 90 -17.28 1.56 -0.95
C LYS A 90 -16.82 0.55 0.11
N GLY A 91 -17.80 -0.12 0.71
CA GLY A 91 -17.55 -1.37 1.41
C GLY A 91 -17.09 -2.41 0.38
N ALA A 92 -15.94 -3.02 0.66
CA ALA A 92 -15.21 -4.01 -0.14
C ALA A 92 -14.47 -3.49 -1.38
#